data_AF-A0A970VUC0-F1
#
_entry.id   AF-A0A970VUC0-F1
#
_cell.length_a   1.000
_cell.length_b   1.000
_cell.length_c   1.000
_cell.angle_alpha   90.00
_cell.angle_beta   90.00
_cell.angle_gamma   90.00
#
_symmetry.space_group_name_H-M   'P 1'
#
loop_
_entity.id
_entity.type
_entity.pdbx_description
1 polymer ?
#
loop_
_entity_poly.entity_id
_entity_poly.type
_entity_poly.pdbx_seq_one_letter_code
_entity_poly.pdbx_strand_id
1 'polypeptide(L)' 'MGKTALLIVDMQKDFCLPGAPMEVYGAMKVAEKIKEALDACRKHGLPI' A
#
# COMPACT_ATOMS: atom_id res chain seq x y z
N MET A 1 18.54 -12.05 -5.64
CA MET A 1 17.16 -11.65 -5.28
C MET A 1 16.54 -12.79 -4.47
N GLY A 2 15.82 -12.50 -3.38
CA GLY A 2 15.24 -13.56 -2.52
C GLY A 2 15.15 -13.22 -1.02
N LYS A 3 15.60 -12.04 -0.60
CA LYS A 3 15.49 -11.55 0.79
C LYS A 3 14.66 -10.27 0.90
N THR A 4 13.78 -10.02 -0.07
CA THR A 4 13.03 -8.77 -0.17
C THR A 4 11.57 -9.10 -0.43
N ALA A 5 10.69 -8.41 0.30
CA ALA A 5 9.24 -8.47 0.17
C ALA A 5 8.66 -7.06 0.31
N LEU A 6 7.47 -6.83 -0.24
CA LEU A 6 6.73 -5.59 -0.08
C LEU A 6 5.61 -5.79 0.95
N LEU A 7 5.76 -5.25 2.16
CA LEU A 7 4.67 -5.25 3.14
C LEU A 7 3.82 -3.97 2.99
N ILE A 8 2.52 -4.13 2.73
CA ILE A 8 1.55 -3.02 2.71
C ILE A 8 0.83 -3.02 4.06
N VAL A 9 1.01 -1.95 4.85
CA VAL A 9 0.50 -1.87 6.22
C VAL A 9 -0.74 -0.98 6.26
N ASP A 10 -1.80 -1.49 6.91
CA ASP A 10 -3.00 -0.75 7.33
C ASP A 10 -3.67 0.14 6.27
N MET A 11 -3.61 -0.27 4.99
CA MET A 11 -4.32 0.38 3.89
C MET A 11 -5.82 0.01 3.83
N GLN A 12 -6.44 -0.14 5.01
CA GLN A 12 -7.86 -0.42 5.18
C GLN A 12 -8.67 0.88 5.13
N LYS A 13 -9.98 0.75 4.86
CA LYS A 13 -10.91 1.90 4.73
C LYS A 13 -10.90 2.80 5.97
N ASP A 14 -10.77 2.21 7.15
CA ASP A 14 -10.83 2.92 8.43
C ASP A 14 -9.71 3.96 8.60
N PHE A 15 -8.60 3.79 7.86
CA PHE A 15 -7.48 4.72 7.82
C PHE A 15 -7.45 5.57 6.55
N CYS A 16 -7.99 5.05 5.44
CA CYS A 16 -7.79 5.66 4.14
C CYS A 16 -8.91 6.61 3.70
N LEU A 17 -10.17 6.33 4.03
CA LEU A 17 -11.29 7.10 3.49
C LEU A 17 -11.53 8.40 4.27
N PRO A 18 -11.87 9.50 3.58
CA PRO A 18 -12.30 10.73 4.25
C PRO A 18 -13.49 10.49 5.18
N GLY A 19 -13.40 10.99 6.42
CA GLY A 19 -14.41 10.81 7.45
C GLY A 19 -14.39 9.43 8.14
N ALA A 20 -13.40 8.59 7.87
CA ALA A 20 -13.25 7.32 8.57
C ALA A 20 -12.86 7.52 10.05
N PRO A 21 -13.20 6.59 10.95
CA PRO A 21 -12.96 6.75 12.39
C PRO A 21 -11.49 6.99 12.76
N MET A 22 -10.56 6.50 11.94
CA MET A 22 -9.11 6.63 12.11
C MET A 22 -8.45 7.23 10.88
N GLU A 23 -9.14 8.15 10.19
CA GLU A 23 -8.63 8.76 8.95
C GLU A 23 -7.21 9.29 9.13
N VAL A 24 -6.32 8.80 8.26
CA VAL A 24 -4.95 9.29 8.10
C VAL A 24 -4.91 10.16 6.85
N TYR A 25 -4.79 11.47 7.06
CA TYR A 25 -4.76 12.43 5.95
C TYR A 25 -3.65 12.10 4.95
N GLY A 26 -4.03 12.04 3.67
CA GLY A 26 -3.11 11.74 2.57
C GLY A 26 -2.89 10.24 2.30
N ALA A 27 -3.46 9.32 3.08
CA ALA A 27 -3.33 7.88 2.85
C ALA A 27 -3.77 7.46 1.43
N MET A 28 -4.86 8.03 0.90
CA MET A 28 -5.29 7.75 -0.48
C MET A 28 -4.28 8.23 -1.54
N LYS A 29 -3.53 9.30 -1.28
CA LYS A 29 -2.45 9.75 -2.18
C LYS A 29 -1.26 8.79 -2.13
N VAL A 30 -0.97 8.24 -0.95
CA VAL A 30 0.06 7.19 -0.80
C VAL A 30 -0.37 5.88 -1.48
N ALA A 31 -1.67 5.55 -1.45
CA ALA A 31 -2.23 4.36 -2.12
C ALA A 31 -1.87 4.31 -3.62
N GLU A 32 -1.84 5.46 -4.30
CA GLU A 32 -1.41 5.56 -5.70
C GLU A 32 0.03 5.07 -5.90
N LYS A 33 0.95 5.45 -5.00
CA LYS A 33 2.35 5.02 -5.03
C LYS A 33 2.55 3.58 -4.58
N ILE A 34 1.76 3.12 -3.62
CA ILE A 34 1.73 1.71 -3.23
C ILE A 34 1.35 0.84 -4.43
N LYS A 35 0.39 1.29 -5.26
CA LYS A 35 0.01 0.57 -6.47
C LYS A 35 1.16 0.44 -7.48
N GLU A 36 1.92 1.52 -7.71
CA GLU A 36 3.11 1.48 -8.57
C GLU A 36 4.14 0.45 -8.07
N ALA A 37 4.41 0.44 -6.75
CA ALA A 37 5.34 -0.52 -6.13
C ALA A 37 4.81 -1.96 -6.18
N LEU A 38 3.51 -2.16 -5.95
CA LEU A 38 2.84 -3.45 -6.02
C LEU A 38 2.96 -4.07 -7.42
N ASP A 39 2.69 -3.28 -8.46
CA ASP A 39 2.74 -3.74 -9.85
C ASP A 39 4.18 -4.12 -10.25
N ALA A 40 5.18 -3.35 -9.80
CA ALA A 40 6.59 -3.70 -9.98
C ALA A 40 6.97 -5.00 -9.25
N CYS A 41 6.55 -5.16 -7.99
CA CYS A 41 6.83 -6.37 -7.21
C CYS A 41 6.21 -7.61 -7.85
N ARG A 42 4.95 -7.52 -8.32
CA ARG A 42 4.27 -8.60 -9.04
C ARG A 42 4.99 -8.95 -10.34
N LYS A 43 5.40 -7.95 -11.14
CA LYS A 43 6.13 -8.15 -12.39
C LYS A 43 7.43 -8.93 -12.18
N HIS A 44 8.09 -8.76 -11.04
CA HIS A 44 9.35 -9.42 -10.70
C HIS A 44 9.20 -10.66 -9.79
N GLY A 45 7.96 -11.09 -9.51
CA GLY A 45 7.69 -12.26 -8.67
C GLY A 45 8.17 -12.09 -7.22
N LEU A 46 8.20 -10.86 -6.70
CA LEU A 46 8.55 -10.60 -5.30
C LEU A 46 7.35 -10.92 -4.39
N PRO A 47 7.59 -11.50 -3.19
CA PRO A 47 6.56 -11.64 -2.17
C PRO A 47 5.99 -10.28 -1.76
N ILE A 48 4.68 -10.23 -1.54
CA ILE A 48 3.92 -9.05 -1.13
C ILE A 48 3.01 -9.47 0.03
#